data_AF-A0A372M4T2-F1
#
_entry.id   AF-A0A372M4T2-F1
#
_cell.length_a   1.000
_cell.length_b   1.000
_cell.length_c   1.000
_cell.angle_alpha   90.00
_cell.angle_beta   90.00
_cell.angle_gamma   90.00
#
_symmetry.space_group_name_H-M   'P 1'
#
loop_
_entity.id
_entity.type
_entity.pdbx_description
1 polymer ?
#
loop_
_entity_poly.entity_id
_entity_poly.type
_entity_poly.pdbx_seq_one_letter_code
_entity_poly.pdbx_strand_id
1 'polypeptide(L)'
;MTAKSSADGPGENTAGAPQTRRAPAGAAVLREDVTEAIRSAVFAELAAVGYARMSIEGVARRAGVGKTAVYRRWRSKLQLVLDLVSAVAAQGLPAPDTGSLEEDLRLLYEVTARALRHPVAGQIVPDLQAEAARNPEMAAALQKALREGQHSVASGIVRAASARGELSELDGTDEDLALDLISGPLYWRSVVVRSPLPDGYLDLLATTTAAALREL
;
A
#
# COMPACT_ATOMS: atom_id res chain seq x y z
N MET A 1 -8.79 -48.02 -76.54
CA MET A 1 -9.76 -48.97 -75.95
C MET A 1 -9.00 -49.91 -75.02
N THR A 2 -9.49 -50.03 -73.77
CA THR A 2 -9.24 -51.08 -72.75
C THR A 2 -7.78 -51.41 -72.35
N ALA A 3 -7.29 -50.95 -71.20
CA ALA A 3 -7.61 -51.36 -69.80
C ALA A 3 -6.65 -52.47 -69.32
N LYS A 4 -5.75 -52.10 -68.40
CA LYS A 4 -4.90 -53.03 -67.64
C LYS A 4 -5.41 -53.13 -66.21
N SER A 5 -5.73 -54.36 -65.84
CA SER A 5 -6.08 -54.85 -64.51
C SER A 5 -4.92 -54.71 -63.53
N SER A 6 -5.20 -54.42 -62.25
CA SER A 6 -4.69 -55.17 -61.10
C SER A 6 -5.38 -54.70 -59.82
N ALA A 7 -5.93 -55.68 -59.10
CA ALA A 7 -6.41 -55.56 -57.72
C ALA A 7 -5.24 -55.83 -56.76
N ASP A 8 -5.23 -55.17 -55.60
CA ASP A 8 -4.69 -55.75 -54.37
C ASP A 8 -5.33 -55.11 -53.12
N GLY A 9 -5.34 -55.87 -52.02
CA GLY A 9 -6.28 -55.82 -50.91
C GLY A 9 -6.17 -54.70 -49.85
N PRO A 10 -6.91 -54.84 -48.73
CA PRO A 10 -7.29 -53.75 -47.85
C PRO A 10 -6.27 -53.51 -46.73
N GLY A 11 -5.73 -52.29 -46.68
CA GLY A 11 -4.82 -51.82 -45.63
C GLY A 11 -5.52 -50.87 -44.66
N GLU A 12 -5.74 -51.38 -43.45
CA GLU A 12 -5.86 -50.72 -42.16
C GLU A 12 -6.23 -49.23 -42.05
N ASN A 13 -7.36 -49.05 -41.39
CA ASN A 13 -7.78 -47.88 -40.62
C ASN A 13 -6.68 -47.41 -39.64
N THR A 14 -6.12 -46.23 -39.89
CA THR A 14 -5.62 -45.37 -38.80
C THR A 14 -6.18 -43.97 -38.97
N ALA A 15 -7.41 -43.79 -38.50
CA ALA A 15 -7.95 -42.48 -38.17
C ALA A 15 -6.93 -41.74 -37.28
N GLY A 16 -6.36 -40.66 -37.81
CA GLY A 16 -5.48 -39.77 -37.07
C GLY A 16 -6.21 -39.25 -35.83
N ALA A 17 -5.73 -39.64 -34.65
CA ALA A 17 -6.25 -39.13 -33.40
C ALA A 17 -6.17 -37.59 -33.39
N PRO A 18 -7.24 -36.87 -33.01
CA PRO A 18 -7.17 -35.43 -32.86
C PRO A 18 -6.16 -35.12 -31.75
N GLN A 19 -5.04 -34.50 -32.12
CA GLN A 19 -4.05 -34.00 -31.17
C GLN A 19 -4.77 -33.01 -30.24
N THR A 20 -5.07 -33.47 -29.03
CA THR A 20 -5.66 -32.65 -27.99
C THR A 20 -4.60 -31.61 -27.62
N ARG A 21 -4.75 -30.42 -28.18
CA ARG A 21 -3.92 -29.26 -27.87
C ARG A 21 -4.06 -29.01 -26.37
N ARG A 22 -3.08 -29.50 -25.59
CA ARG A 22 -3.05 -29.33 -24.14
C ARG A 22 -3.22 -27.84 -23.84
N ALA A 23 -4.31 -27.51 -23.13
CA ALA A 23 -4.52 -26.17 -22.62
C ALA A 23 -3.29 -25.75 -21.79
N PRO A 24 -2.81 -24.50 -21.90
CA PRO A 24 -1.64 -24.07 -21.15
C PRO A 24 -1.94 -24.19 -19.65
N ALA A 25 -1.28 -25.15 -19.00
CA ALA A 25 -1.39 -25.39 -17.58
C ALA A 25 -0.82 -24.17 -16.82
N GLY A 26 -1.69 -23.42 -16.13
CA GLY A 26 -1.37 -22.60 -14.94
C GLY A 26 -0.29 -21.52 -15.03
N ALA A 27 0.37 -21.33 -16.17
CA ALA A 27 1.55 -20.47 -16.32
C ALA A 27 1.24 -18.96 -16.40
N ALA A 28 -0.03 -18.58 -16.45
CA ALA A 28 -0.45 -17.20 -16.71
C ALA A 28 -0.85 -16.40 -15.46
N VAL A 29 -0.97 -17.01 -14.29
CA VAL A 29 -1.36 -16.30 -13.07
C VAL A 29 -0.17 -16.19 -12.14
N LEU A 30 0.28 -14.95 -11.90
CA LEU A 30 1.26 -14.68 -10.87
C LEU A 30 0.70 -15.15 -9.53
N ARG A 31 1.44 -16.04 -8.86
CA ARG A 31 1.01 -16.52 -7.55
C ARG A 31 1.09 -15.39 -6.51
N GLU A 32 0.01 -15.18 -5.78
CA GLU A 32 -0.14 -14.09 -4.81
C GLU A 32 0.73 -14.30 -3.57
N ASP A 33 0.86 -15.55 -3.10
CA ASP A 33 1.77 -15.93 -2.01
C ASP A 33 3.21 -15.45 -2.25
N VAL A 34 3.68 -15.57 -3.49
CA VAL A 34 5.01 -15.08 -3.90
C VAL A 34 5.05 -13.56 -3.99
N THR A 35 3.96 -12.90 -4.40
CA THR A 35 3.86 -11.43 -4.41
C THR A 35 3.99 -10.88 -2.99
N GLU A 36 3.25 -11.45 -2.04
CA GLU A 36 3.28 -11.07 -0.61
C GLU A 36 4.61 -11.38 0.06
N ALA A 37 5.24 -12.52 -0.27
CA ALA A 37 6.60 -12.83 0.20
C ALA A 37 7.63 -11.79 -0.30
N ILE A 38 7.49 -11.34 -1.55
CA ILE A 38 8.36 -10.29 -2.09
C ILE A 38 8.08 -8.95 -1.40
N ARG A 39 6.81 -8.54 -1.22
CA ARG A 39 6.45 -7.31 -0.49
C ARG A 39 7.02 -7.31 0.94
N SER A 40 6.88 -8.43 1.65
CA SER A 40 7.45 -8.61 2.99
C SER A 40 8.98 -8.48 2.99
N ALA A 41 9.65 -9.03 1.98
CA ALA A 41 11.10 -8.89 1.80
C ALA A 41 11.54 -7.46 1.45
N VAL A 42 10.74 -6.72 0.67
CA VAL A 42 10.97 -5.28 0.40
C VAL A 42 10.88 -4.50 1.69
N PHE A 43 9.83 -4.73 2.48
CA PHE A 43 9.66 -4.07 3.77
C PHE A 43 10.86 -4.31 4.70
N ALA A 44 11.32 -5.57 4.81
CA ALA A 44 12.50 -5.92 5.61
C ALA A 44 13.82 -5.35 5.06
N GLU A 45 14.00 -5.30 3.75
CA GLU A 45 15.21 -4.73 3.14
C GLU A 45 15.24 -3.20 3.29
N LEU A 46 14.11 -2.51 3.06
CA LEU A 46 13.97 -1.08 3.31
C LEU A 46 14.28 -0.73 4.77
N ALA A 47 13.77 -1.52 5.73
CA ALA A 47 14.10 -1.36 7.14
C ALA A 47 15.60 -1.50 7.40
N ALA A 48 16.23 -2.50 6.80
CA ALA A 48 17.63 -2.82 7.09
C ALA A 48 18.61 -1.83 6.47
N VAL A 49 18.35 -1.37 5.24
CA VAL A 49 19.34 -0.62 4.46
C VAL A 49 18.85 0.70 3.87
N GLY A 50 17.56 1.01 3.98
CA GLY A 50 16.93 2.16 3.33
C GLY A 50 16.80 2.01 1.82
N TYR A 51 15.97 2.87 1.21
CA TYR A 51 15.68 2.89 -0.21
C TYR A 51 16.93 3.06 -1.07
N ALA A 52 17.85 3.93 -0.65
CA ALA A 52 19.08 4.21 -1.42
C ALA A 52 19.94 2.96 -1.63
N ARG A 53 20.15 2.15 -0.57
CA ARG A 53 20.97 0.94 -0.63
C ARG A 53 20.20 -0.34 -0.96
N MET A 54 18.87 -0.29 -0.94
CA MET A 54 18.05 -1.44 -1.34
C MET A 54 18.36 -1.88 -2.78
N SER A 55 18.45 -3.20 -2.98
CA SER A 55 18.66 -3.84 -4.27
C SER A 55 17.60 -4.91 -4.57
N ILE A 56 17.30 -5.15 -5.84
CA ILE A 56 16.38 -6.22 -6.25
C ILE A 56 16.95 -7.59 -5.88
N GLU A 57 18.27 -7.77 -5.98
CA GLU A 57 18.98 -8.96 -5.56
C GLU A 57 18.82 -9.20 -4.05
N GLY A 58 18.91 -8.15 -3.25
CA GLY A 58 18.70 -8.22 -1.81
C GLY A 58 17.29 -8.64 -1.43
N VAL A 59 16.30 -8.05 -2.08
CA VAL A 59 14.89 -8.44 -1.93
C VAL A 59 14.66 -9.88 -2.36
N ALA A 60 15.14 -10.28 -3.55
CA ALA A 60 14.96 -11.63 -4.08
C ALA A 60 15.53 -12.69 -3.13
N ARG A 61 16.75 -12.46 -2.62
CA ARG A 61 17.40 -13.31 -1.62
C ARG A 61 16.59 -13.43 -0.34
N ARG A 62 16.04 -12.32 0.18
CA ARG A 62 15.18 -12.34 1.39
C ARG A 62 13.85 -13.06 1.17
N ALA A 63 13.25 -12.89 -0.01
CA ALA A 63 11.99 -13.54 -0.37
C ALA A 63 12.16 -15.03 -0.73
N GLY A 64 13.40 -15.52 -0.87
CA GLY A 64 13.65 -16.89 -1.31
C GLY A 64 13.27 -17.15 -2.77
N VAL A 65 13.32 -16.11 -3.62
CA VAL A 65 12.93 -16.19 -5.04
C VAL A 65 14.07 -15.79 -5.97
N GLY A 66 14.00 -16.19 -7.24
CA GLY A 66 14.93 -15.73 -8.26
C GLY A 66 14.66 -14.28 -8.70
N LYS A 67 15.70 -13.56 -9.14
CA LYS A 67 15.61 -12.18 -9.66
C LYS A 67 14.55 -12.02 -10.74
N THR A 68 14.43 -13.01 -11.64
CA THR A 68 13.43 -13.05 -12.71
C THR A 68 11.99 -13.05 -12.19
N ALA A 69 11.74 -13.65 -11.02
CA ALA A 69 10.41 -13.67 -10.40
C ALA A 69 9.99 -12.29 -9.87
N VAL A 70 10.96 -11.47 -9.43
CA VAL A 70 10.74 -10.07 -9.04
C VAL A 70 10.50 -9.22 -10.30
N TYR A 71 11.37 -9.32 -11.30
CA TYR A 71 11.23 -8.49 -12.53
C TYR A 71 9.98 -8.77 -13.35
N ARG A 72 9.45 -10.00 -13.30
CA ARG A 72 8.18 -10.34 -13.95
C ARG A 72 7.00 -9.58 -13.35
N ARG A 73 7.10 -9.17 -12.08
CA ARG A 73 6.07 -8.42 -11.34
C ARG A 73 6.34 -6.92 -11.36
N TRP A 74 7.57 -6.52 -11.07
CA TRP A 74 7.98 -5.12 -10.98
C TRP A 74 9.20 -4.84 -11.86
N ARG A 75 9.03 -3.92 -12.81
CA ARG A 75 10.08 -3.59 -13.79
C ARG A 75 11.25 -2.82 -13.18
N SER A 76 11.09 -2.22 -12.01
CA SER A 76 12.11 -1.41 -11.35
C SER A 76 12.01 -1.46 -9.83
N LYS A 77 13.09 -1.05 -9.15
CA LYS A 77 13.13 -0.84 -7.70
C LYS A 77 12.05 0.15 -7.24
N LEU A 78 11.85 1.22 -8.00
CA LEU A 78 10.85 2.23 -7.72
C LEU A 78 9.45 1.62 -7.73
N GLN A 79 9.07 0.96 -8.83
CA GLN A 79 7.76 0.33 -8.99
C GLN A 79 7.47 -0.71 -7.91
N LEU A 80 8.48 -1.44 -7.45
CA LEU A 80 8.36 -2.37 -6.34
C LEU A 80 8.02 -1.68 -5.01
N VAL A 81 8.61 -0.51 -4.74
CA VAL A 81 8.31 0.28 -3.54
C VAL A 81 6.97 0.99 -3.65
N LEU A 82 6.62 1.50 -4.82
CA LEU A 82 5.31 2.13 -5.03
C LEU A 82 4.16 1.14 -4.83
N ASP A 83 4.36 -0.10 -5.27
CA ASP A 83 3.41 -1.19 -5.03
C ASP A 83 3.28 -1.52 -3.53
N LEU A 84 4.39 -1.60 -2.80
CA LEU A 84 4.36 -1.78 -1.33
C LEU A 84 3.61 -0.63 -0.64
N VAL A 85 3.93 0.62 -0.99
CA VAL A 85 3.27 1.81 -0.46
C VAL A 85 1.76 1.77 -0.72
N SER A 86 1.36 1.41 -1.94
CA SER A 86 -0.06 1.30 -2.31
C SER A 86 -0.76 0.16 -1.57
N ALA A 87 -0.10 -0.99 -1.40
CA ALA A 87 -0.64 -2.12 -0.67
C ALA A 87 -0.87 -1.80 0.81
N VAL A 88 0.07 -1.07 1.44
CA VAL A 88 -0.07 -0.60 2.83
C VAL A 88 -1.22 0.42 2.94
N ALA A 89 -1.34 1.36 2.00
CA ALA A 89 -2.45 2.32 2.00
C ALA A 89 -3.81 1.65 1.83
N ALA A 90 -3.90 0.65 0.94
CA ALA A 90 -5.13 -0.09 0.67
C ALA A 90 -5.63 -0.95 1.84
N GLN A 91 -4.75 -1.33 2.78
CA GLN A 91 -5.20 -2.04 3.98
C GLN A 91 -6.15 -1.17 4.81
N GLY A 92 -5.91 0.14 4.84
CA GLY A 92 -6.73 1.12 5.56
C GLY A 92 -6.92 0.78 7.04
N LEU A 93 -7.63 1.66 7.74
CA LEU A 93 -8.23 1.33 9.03
C LEU A 93 -9.67 1.81 8.97
N PRO A 94 -10.64 1.08 9.54
CA PRO A 94 -11.97 1.64 9.70
C PRO A 94 -11.88 2.91 10.56
N ALA A 95 -12.61 3.96 10.16
CA ALA A 95 -12.75 5.14 10.99
C ALA A 95 -13.43 4.75 12.32
N PRO A 96 -12.86 5.15 13.48
CA PRO A 96 -13.59 5.07 14.74
C PRO A 96 -14.91 5.82 14.63
N ASP A 97 -15.95 5.27 15.24
CA ASP A 97 -17.27 5.90 15.36
C ASP A 97 -17.80 5.65 16.78
N THR A 98 -17.13 6.27 17.74
CA THR A 98 -17.46 6.17 19.16
C THR A 98 -18.59 7.11 19.57
N GLY A 99 -19.01 7.99 18.66
CA GLY A 99 -20.01 9.02 18.92
C GLY A 99 -19.45 10.33 19.47
N SER A 100 -18.11 10.50 19.48
CA SER A 100 -17.46 11.75 19.88
C SER A 100 -16.23 12.02 19.01
N LEU A 101 -16.15 13.23 18.43
CA LEU A 101 -15.00 13.65 17.63
C LEU A 101 -13.67 13.48 18.38
N GLU A 102 -13.64 13.89 19.65
CA GLU A 102 -12.43 13.85 20.46
C GLU A 102 -11.94 12.42 20.71
N GLU A 103 -12.86 11.52 21.04
CA GLU A 103 -12.53 10.10 21.26
C GLU A 103 -12.11 9.41 19.95
N ASP A 104 -12.77 9.73 18.84
CA ASP A 104 -12.41 9.21 17.51
C ASP A 104 -11.00 9.66 17.10
N LEU A 105 -10.65 10.93 17.34
CA LEU A 105 -9.31 11.47 17.10
C LEU A 105 -8.26 10.83 18.02
N ARG A 106 -8.58 10.64 19.31
CA ARG A 106 -7.68 9.99 20.28
C ARG A 106 -7.33 8.57 19.82
N LEU A 107 -8.32 7.78 19.42
CA LEU A 107 -8.11 6.42 18.90
C LEU A 107 -7.26 6.41 17.62
N LEU A 108 -7.54 7.32 16.69
CA LEU A 108 -6.72 7.49 15.48
C LEU A 108 -5.27 7.79 15.84
N TYR A 109 -5.03 8.68 16.80
CA TYR A 109 -3.70 9.05 17.25
C TYR A 109 -2.96 7.93 17.97
N GLU A 110 -3.63 7.12 18.77
CA GLU A 110 -3.02 5.96 19.41
C GLU A 110 -2.50 4.94 18.40
N VAL A 111 -3.33 4.61 17.41
CA VAL A 111 -2.97 3.67 16.34
C VAL A 111 -1.83 4.24 15.49
N THR A 112 -1.93 5.51 15.11
CA THR A 112 -0.91 6.19 14.30
C THR A 112 0.42 6.30 15.05
N ALA A 113 0.40 6.70 16.33
CA ALA A 113 1.60 6.80 17.13
C ALA A 113 2.25 5.43 17.39
N ARG A 114 1.46 4.36 17.56
CA ARG A 114 1.98 2.99 17.64
C ARG A 114 2.63 2.58 16.32
N ALA A 115 2.00 2.87 15.19
CA ALA A 115 2.55 2.57 13.87
C ALA A 115 3.87 3.32 13.62
N LEU A 116 3.93 4.62 13.90
CA LEU A 116 5.13 5.44 13.69
C LEU A 116 6.28 5.11 14.66
N ARG A 117 5.96 4.63 15.88
CA ARG A 117 6.98 4.12 16.83
C ARG A 117 7.56 2.77 16.42
N HIS A 118 6.92 2.05 15.49
CA HIS A 118 7.48 0.81 14.99
C HIS A 118 8.84 1.10 14.35
N PRO A 119 9.96 0.47 14.80
CA PRO A 119 11.31 0.82 14.35
C PRO A 119 11.47 0.82 12.84
N VAL A 120 10.77 -0.09 12.16
CA VAL A 120 10.76 -0.17 10.70
C VAL A 120 10.04 1.02 10.06
N ALA A 121 8.83 1.37 10.53
CA ALA A 121 8.08 2.47 9.94
C ALA A 121 8.78 3.82 10.17
N GLY A 122 9.33 4.02 11.37
CA GLY A 122 10.11 5.21 11.72
C GLY A 122 11.40 5.39 10.91
N GLN A 123 11.91 4.33 10.26
CA GLN A 123 13.03 4.41 9.32
C GLN A 123 12.55 4.61 7.89
N ILE A 124 11.57 3.81 7.43
CA ILE A 124 11.12 3.81 6.04
C ILE A 124 10.44 5.13 5.67
N VAL A 125 9.52 5.64 6.51
CA VAL A 125 8.73 6.83 6.18
C VAL A 125 9.60 8.06 5.90
N PRO A 126 10.51 8.48 6.80
CA PRO A 126 11.37 9.64 6.51
C PRO A 126 12.36 9.39 5.35
N ASP A 127 12.80 8.16 5.13
CA ASP A 127 13.69 7.82 4.01
C ASP A 127 12.96 7.93 2.66
N LEU A 128 11.73 7.43 2.55
CA LEU A 128 10.91 7.61 1.36
C LEU A 128 10.53 9.07 1.12
N GLN A 129 10.32 9.86 2.17
CA GLN A 129 10.06 11.29 2.02
C GLN A 129 11.29 12.07 1.56
N ALA A 130 12.48 11.71 2.04
CA ALA A 130 13.72 12.27 1.52
C ALA A 130 13.92 11.89 0.04
N GLU A 131 13.54 10.67 -0.37
CA GLU A 131 13.57 10.26 -1.77
C GLU A 131 12.56 11.02 -2.64
N ALA A 132 11.35 11.26 -2.13
CA ALA A 132 10.31 11.99 -2.84
C ALA A 132 10.73 13.42 -3.20
N ALA A 133 11.54 14.08 -2.37
CA ALA A 133 12.07 15.42 -2.64
C ALA A 133 12.93 15.49 -3.92
N ARG A 134 13.45 14.35 -4.39
CA ARG A 134 14.32 14.22 -5.59
C ARG A 134 13.73 13.33 -6.68
N ASN A 135 12.56 12.73 -6.46
CA ASN A 135 11.90 11.84 -7.39
C ASN A 135 10.38 12.14 -7.46
N PRO A 136 9.93 12.84 -8.52
CA PRO A 136 8.51 13.22 -8.68
C PRO A 136 7.54 12.03 -8.72
N GLU A 137 7.95 10.89 -9.26
CA GLU A 137 7.11 9.68 -9.33
C GLU A 137 6.91 9.09 -7.93
N MET A 138 7.95 9.07 -7.10
CA MET A 138 7.85 8.70 -5.68
C MET A 138 6.95 9.69 -4.92
N ALA A 139 7.13 11.00 -5.12
CA ALA A 139 6.32 12.02 -4.47
C ALA A 139 4.83 11.85 -4.79
N ALA A 140 4.48 11.68 -6.08
CA ALA A 140 3.10 11.49 -6.50
C ALA A 140 2.48 10.23 -5.89
N ALA A 141 3.24 9.13 -5.82
CA ALA A 141 2.77 7.88 -5.24
C ALA A 141 2.57 7.96 -3.72
N LEU A 142 3.49 8.58 -2.98
CA LEU A 142 3.32 8.83 -1.54
C LEU A 142 2.10 9.73 -1.29
N GLN A 143 1.96 10.80 -2.06
CA GLN A 143 0.83 11.72 -1.94
C GLN A 143 -0.51 11.02 -2.22
N LYS A 144 -0.55 10.16 -3.24
CA LYS A 144 -1.71 9.32 -3.55
C LYS A 144 -2.03 8.36 -2.41
N ALA A 145 -1.02 7.64 -1.90
CA ALA A 145 -1.20 6.67 -0.82
C ALA A 145 -1.67 7.33 0.49
N LEU A 146 -1.15 8.52 0.81
CA LEU A 146 -1.60 9.30 1.97
C LEU A 146 -3.05 9.76 1.82
N ARG A 147 -3.45 10.22 0.63
CA ARG A 147 -4.84 10.57 0.33
C ARG A 147 -5.78 9.36 0.41
N GLU A 148 -5.40 8.23 -0.18
CA GLU A 148 -6.28 7.06 -0.21
C GLU A 148 -6.41 6.38 1.17
N GLY A 149 -5.32 6.34 1.94
CA GLY A 149 -5.32 5.71 3.27
C GLY A 149 -5.76 6.66 4.39
N GLN A 150 -4.94 7.68 4.69
CA GLN A 150 -5.14 8.54 5.87
C GLN A 150 -6.31 9.51 5.70
N HIS A 151 -6.46 10.15 4.53
CA HIS A 151 -7.62 11.02 4.33
C HIS A 151 -8.91 10.20 4.41
N SER A 152 -8.95 8.96 3.91
CA SER A 152 -10.17 8.15 4.04
C SER A 152 -10.61 7.94 5.50
N VAL A 153 -9.68 7.81 6.44
CA VAL A 153 -10.02 7.62 7.86
C VAL A 153 -10.35 8.95 8.54
N ALA A 154 -9.48 9.94 8.38
CA ALA A 154 -9.66 11.25 9.00
C ALA A 154 -10.89 11.99 8.42
N SER A 155 -11.11 11.96 7.10
CA SER A 155 -12.34 12.46 6.48
C SER A 155 -13.57 11.69 6.95
N GLY A 156 -13.43 10.39 7.25
CA GLY A 156 -14.50 9.60 7.85
C GLY A 156 -14.91 10.12 9.23
N ILE A 157 -13.92 10.40 10.09
CA ILE A 157 -14.13 10.99 11.42
C ILE A 157 -14.79 12.37 11.31
N VAL A 158 -14.25 13.25 10.45
CA VAL A 158 -14.78 14.60 10.23
C VAL A 158 -16.23 14.53 9.75
N ARG A 159 -16.53 13.70 8.75
CA ARG A 159 -17.89 13.51 8.24
C ARG A 159 -18.85 12.98 9.29
N ALA A 160 -18.42 12.02 10.10
CA ALA A 160 -19.24 11.47 11.19
C ALA A 160 -19.54 12.55 12.25
N ALA A 161 -18.55 13.35 12.61
CA ALA A 161 -18.71 14.46 13.54
C ALA A 161 -19.64 15.57 12.99
N SER A 162 -19.50 15.96 11.71
CA SER A 162 -20.43 16.90 11.06
C SER A 162 -21.86 16.36 11.03
N ALA A 163 -22.05 15.07 10.73
CA ALA A 163 -23.37 14.43 10.74
C ALA A 163 -24.02 14.42 12.14
N ARG A 164 -23.21 14.43 13.22
CA ARG A 164 -23.67 14.56 14.61
C ARG A 164 -23.88 16.01 15.05
N GLY A 165 -23.54 17.00 14.21
CA GLY A 165 -23.59 18.42 14.54
C GLY A 165 -22.48 18.87 15.50
N GLU A 166 -21.39 18.10 15.62
CA GLU A 166 -20.23 18.50 16.41
C GLU A 166 -19.33 19.51 15.68
N LEU A 167 -19.44 19.59 14.36
CA LEU A 167 -18.68 20.48 13.47
C LEU A 167 -19.65 21.28 12.59
N SER A 168 -19.22 22.48 12.20
CA SER A 168 -19.87 23.26 11.14
C SER A 168 -19.78 22.54 9.78
N GLU A 169 -20.59 22.99 8.82
CA GLU A 169 -20.42 22.58 7.42
C GLU A 169 -19.07 23.12 6.91
N LEU A 170 -18.18 22.21 6.52
CA LEU A 170 -16.85 22.53 6.02
C LEU A 170 -16.89 22.64 4.49
N ASP A 171 -16.21 23.64 3.93
CA ASP A 171 -15.95 23.66 2.50
C ASP A 171 -14.70 22.84 2.13
N GLY A 172 -14.37 22.77 0.83
CA GLY A 172 -13.21 21.97 0.38
C GLY A 172 -11.86 22.44 0.92
N THR A 173 -11.70 23.73 1.21
CA THR A 173 -10.48 24.29 1.83
C THR A 173 -10.43 23.92 3.30
N ASP A 174 -11.56 24.00 3.99
CA ASP A 174 -11.66 23.65 5.41
C ASP A 174 -11.47 22.14 5.64
N GLU A 175 -11.98 21.30 4.74
CA GLU A 175 -11.73 19.85 4.77
C GLU A 175 -10.23 19.56 4.64
N ASP A 176 -9.54 20.15 3.67
CA ASP A 176 -8.09 19.95 3.50
C ASP A 176 -7.32 20.42 4.74
N LEU A 177 -7.67 21.59 5.30
CA LEU A 177 -7.05 22.10 6.52
C LEU A 177 -7.34 21.21 7.74
N ALA A 178 -8.56 20.67 7.86
CA ALA A 178 -8.91 19.74 8.92
C ALA A 178 -8.01 18.49 8.88
N LEU A 179 -7.77 17.94 7.69
CA LEU A 179 -6.93 16.77 7.51
C LEU A 179 -5.45 17.06 7.85
N ASP A 180 -4.96 18.24 7.49
CA ASP A 180 -3.63 18.73 7.84
C ASP A 180 -3.48 18.89 9.35
N LEU A 181 -4.48 19.47 10.03
CA LEU A 181 -4.50 19.63 11.49
C LEU A 181 -4.56 18.27 12.22
N ILE A 182 -5.32 17.32 11.69
CA ILE A 182 -5.39 15.97 12.26
C ILE A 182 -4.01 15.30 12.16
N SER A 183 -3.40 15.27 10.98
CA SER A 183 -2.23 14.42 10.72
C SER A 183 -0.88 15.10 11.04
N GLY A 184 -0.80 16.40 10.79
CA GLY A 184 0.44 17.19 10.78
C GLY A 184 1.19 17.21 12.11
N PRO A 185 0.56 17.58 13.25
CA PRO A 185 1.25 17.71 14.53
C PRO A 185 1.90 16.41 15.01
N LEU A 186 1.18 15.28 14.90
CA LEU A 186 1.69 13.97 15.30
C LEU A 186 2.83 13.52 14.37
N TYR A 187 2.70 13.73 13.07
CA TYR A 187 3.76 13.45 12.10
C TYR A 187 5.01 14.28 12.37
N TRP A 188 4.86 15.60 12.54
CA TRP A 188 5.97 16.51 12.85
C TRP A 188 6.74 16.03 14.08
N ARG A 189 6.03 15.75 15.17
CA ARG A 189 6.69 15.32 16.41
C ARG A 189 7.35 13.94 16.27
N SER A 190 6.67 12.98 15.66
CA SER A 190 7.12 11.58 15.61
C SER A 190 8.22 11.34 14.57
N VAL A 191 8.13 11.99 13.41
CA VAL A 191 8.99 11.70 12.25
C VAL A 191 10.08 12.76 12.06
N VAL A 192 9.74 14.04 12.22
CA VAL A 192 10.68 15.16 12.03
C VAL A 192 11.49 15.42 13.29
N VAL A 193 10.81 15.70 14.41
CA VAL A 193 11.48 15.99 15.70
C VAL A 193 12.04 14.71 16.33
N ARG A 194 11.36 13.57 16.18
CA ARG A 194 11.74 12.25 16.74
C ARG A 194 11.88 12.24 18.26
N SER A 195 11.03 13.01 18.93
CA SER A 195 10.99 13.05 20.40
C SER A 195 9.96 12.05 20.95
N PRO A 196 10.23 11.43 22.11
CA PRO A 196 9.21 10.68 22.83
C PRO A 196 7.94 11.51 23.03
N LEU A 197 6.78 10.87 22.90
CA LEU A 197 5.50 11.48 23.23
C LEU A 197 5.35 11.47 24.76
N PRO A 198 5.16 12.63 25.42
CA PRO A 198 4.90 12.69 26.84
C PRO A 198 3.60 11.97 27.19
N ASP A 199 3.46 11.58 28.45
CA ASP A 199 2.20 11.05 28.97
C ASP A 199 1.08 12.09 28.78
N GLY A 200 -0.11 11.62 28.37
CA GLY A 200 -1.27 12.49 28.07
C GLY A 200 -1.14 13.34 26.79
N TYR A 201 -0.05 13.22 26.02
CA TYR A 201 0.13 14.03 24.81
C TYR A 201 -0.92 13.75 23.73
N LEU A 202 -1.31 12.48 23.55
CA LEU A 202 -2.31 12.12 22.55
C LEU A 202 -3.70 12.63 22.93
N ASP A 203 -4.03 12.62 24.22
CA ASP A 203 -5.29 13.18 24.73
C ASP A 203 -5.33 14.68 24.51
N LEU A 204 -4.27 15.39 24.92
CA LEU A 204 -4.16 16.84 24.69
C LEU A 204 -4.23 17.17 23.19
N LEU A 205 -3.59 16.39 22.34
CA LEU A 205 -3.65 16.57 20.90
C LEU A 205 -5.07 16.35 20.38
N ALA A 206 -5.77 15.31 20.81
CA ALA A 206 -7.16 15.04 20.44
C ALA A 206 -8.09 16.21 20.84
N THR A 207 -8.02 16.66 22.10
CA THR A 207 -8.82 17.79 22.59
C THR A 207 -8.51 19.07 21.81
N THR A 208 -7.23 19.37 21.58
CA THR A 208 -6.79 20.60 20.89
C THR A 208 -7.20 20.59 19.42
N THR A 209 -7.00 19.46 18.73
CA THR A 209 -7.45 19.30 17.35
C THR A 209 -8.97 19.42 17.27
N ALA A 210 -9.72 18.72 18.13
CA ALA A 210 -11.19 18.81 18.14
C ALA A 210 -11.68 20.26 18.37
N ALA A 211 -11.04 21.00 19.26
CA ALA A 211 -11.34 22.42 19.46
C ALA A 211 -11.05 23.25 18.20
N ALA A 212 -9.89 23.05 17.56
CA ALA A 212 -9.55 23.76 16.33
C ALA A 212 -10.51 23.46 15.18
N LEU A 213 -10.94 22.19 15.03
CA LEU A 213 -11.88 21.80 13.97
C LEU A 213 -13.27 22.42 14.16
N ARG A 214 -13.69 22.71 15.40
CA ARG A 214 -14.98 23.37 15.67
C ARG A 214 -15.00 24.86 15.30
N GLU A 215 -13.82 25.46 15.13
CA GLU A 215 -13.65 26.86 14.73
C GLU A 215 -13.49 27.03 13.21
N LEU A 216 -13.42 25.91 12.47
CA LEU A 216 -13.57 25.89 11.01
C LEU A 216 -15.06 26.05 10.67
#